data_AF-A0A2V8GDJ3-F1
#
_entry.id   AF-A0A2V8GDJ3-F1
#
_cell.length_a   1.000
_cell.length_b   1.000
_cell.length_c   1.000
_cell.angle_alpha   90.00
_cell.angle_beta   90.00
_cell.angle_gamma   90.00
#
_symmetry.space_group_name_H-M   'P 1'
#
loop_
_entity.id
_entity.type
_entity.pdbx_description
1 polymer ?
#
loop_
_entity_poly.entity_id
_entity_poly.type
_entity_poly.pdbx_seq_one_letter_code
_entity_poly.pdbx_strand_id
1 'polypeptide(L)'
;GARELARIILDSAEQVVHAIKALEGRKGVAERAVEINRLENEADRALQAAIRSLFAEEKNAIEIIKWKEILDFLEQATDRCEDVANVLEGVVVKHA
;
A
#
# COMPACT_ATOMS: atom_id res chain seq x y z
N GLY A 1 11.17 1.23 -7.21
CA GLY A 1 10.81 -0.16 -7.59
C GLY A 1 10.65 -1.05 -6.38
N ALA A 2 11.17 -2.29 -6.39
CA ALA A 2 10.85 -3.28 -5.34
C ALA A 2 11.23 -2.86 -3.91
N ARG A 3 12.43 -2.28 -3.69
CA ARG A 3 12.84 -1.79 -2.37
C ARG A 3 11.98 -0.62 -1.86
N GLU A 4 11.52 0.21 -2.78
CA GLU A 4 10.67 1.35 -2.47
C GLU A 4 9.27 0.88 -2.09
N LEU A 5 8.68 -0.04 -2.86
CA LEU A 5 7.43 -0.72 -2.49
C LEU A 5 7.55 -1.41 -1.13
N ALA A 6 8.65 -2.13 -0.86
CA ALA A 6 8.87 -2.77 0.43
C ALA A 6 8.92 -1.78 1.62
N ARG A 7 9.51 -0.59 1.42
CA ARG A 7 9.46 0.49 2.42
C ARG A 7 8.03 0.99 2.63
N ILE A 8 7.29 1.23 1.54
CA ILE A 8 5.91 1.72 1.62
C ILE A 8 5.00 0.69 2.32
N ILE A 9 5.21 -0.60 2.08
CA ILE A 9 4.50 -1.68 2.81
C ILE A 9 4.76 -1.57 4.32
N LEU A 10 6.02 -1.39 4.72
CA LEU A 10 6.37 -1.25 6.14
C LEU A 10 5.68 -0.03 6.75
N ASP A 11 5.78 1.13 6.09
CA ASP A 11 5.16 2.38 6.54
C ASP A 11 3.62 2.23 6.64
N SER A 12 3.01 1.53 5.67
CA SER A 12 1.56 1.26 5.64
C SER A 12 1.14 0.33 6.78
N ALA A 13 1.90 -0.74 7.02
CA ALA A 13 1.65 -1.67 8.12
C ALA A 13 1.75 -0.98 9.49
N GLU A 14 2.69 -0.06 9.67
CA GLU A 14 2.78 0.76 10.88
C GLU A 14 1.54 1.64 11.06
N GLN A 15 1.06 2.30 9.99
CA GLN A 15 -0.19 3.07 10.07
C GLN A 15 -1.40 2.20 10.38
N VAL A 16 -1.49 0.99 9.83
CA VAL A 16 -2.55 0.03 10.18
C VAL A 16 -2.52 -0.28 11.68
N VAL A 17 -1.35 -0.54 12.27
CA VAL A 17 -1.22 -0.77 13.72
C VAL A 17 -1.67 0.46 14.51
N HIS A 18 -1.31 1.66 14.07
CA HIS A 18 -1.75 2.90 14.71
C HIS A 18 -3.25 3.12 14.60
N ALA A 19 -3.85 2.81 13.44
CA ALA A 19 -5.28 2.94 13.19
C ALA A 19 -6.10 1.98 14.07
N ILE A 20 -5.65 0.73 14.19
CA ILE A 20 -6.27 -0.26 15.07
C ILE A 20 -6.21 0.18 16.54
N LYS A 21 -5.06 0.70 17.01
CA LYS A 21 -4.95 1.23 18.39
C LYS A 21 -5.84 2.45 18.61
N ALA A 22 -5.99 3.30 17.60
CA ALA A 22 -6.85 4.48 17.66
C ALA A 22 -8.35 4.15 17.76
N LEU A 23 -8.78 2.94 17.37
CA LEU A 23 -10.16 2.49 17.53
C LEU A 23 -10.62 2.44 18.99
N GLU A 24 -9.75 2.04 19.93
CA GLU A 24 -10.11 1.96 21.36
C GLU A 24 -10.55 3.34 21.89
N GLY A 25 -9.89 4.41 21.43
CA GLY A 25 -10.21 5.80 21.78
C GLY A 25 -11.17 6.50 20.81
N ARG A 26 -11.53 5.88 19.67
CA ARG A 26 -12.31 6.43 18.56
C ARG A 26 -11.87 7.81 18.06
N LYS A 27 -10.58 8.13 18.23
CA LYS A 27 -9.99 9.42 17.83
C LYS A 27 -8.71 9.16 17.06
N GLY A 28 -8.49 9.88 15.97
CA GLY A 28 -7.30 9.70 15.16
C GLY A 28 -7.41 8.63 14.07
N VAL A 29 -8.51 7.87 14.00
CA VAL A 29 -8.66 6.76 13.03
C VAL A 29 -8.72 7.29 11.60
N ALA A 30 -9.48 8.37 11.35
CA ALA A 30 -9.62 8.97 10.03
C ALA A 30 -8.29 9.52 9.51
N GLU A 31 -7.50 10.14 10.37
CA GLU A 31 -6.18 10.65 10.02
C GLU A 31 -5.21 9.53 9.63
N ARG A 32 -5.31 8.36 10.29
CA ARG A 32 -4.52 7.18 9.91
C ARG A 32 -4.99 6.57 8.59
N ALA A 33 -6.31 6.51 8.36
CA ALA A 33 -6.86 6.02 7.09
C ALA A 33 -6.43 6.90 5.90
N VAL A 34 -6.46 8.23 6.06
CA VAL A 34 -5.95 9.17 5.06
C VAL A 34 -4.46 8.95 4.77
N GLU A 35 -3.65 8.69 5.79
CA GLU A 35 -2.22 8.41 5.58
C GLU A 35 -1.98 7.08 4.87
N ILE A 36 -2.77 6.04 5.17
CA ILE A 36 -2.72 4.77 4.44
C ILE A 36 -3.07 4.98 2.96
N ASN A 37 -4.13 5.73 2.67
CA ASN A 37 -4.50 6.08 1.29
C ASN A 37 -3.38 6.87 0.57
N ARG A 38 -2.69 7.79 1.28
CA ARG A 38 -1.55 8.52 0.71
C ARG A 38 -0.40 7.57 0.35
N LEU A 39 -0.12 6.57 1.20
CA LEU A 39 0.93 5.57 1.00
C LEU A 39 0.59 4.60 -0.13
N GLU A 40 -0.66 4.15 -0.24
CA GLU A 40 -1.15 3.35 -1.36
C GLU A 40 -0.90 4.10 -2.68
N ASN A 41 -1.34 5.35 -2.77
CA ASN A 41 -1.12 6.18 -3.96
C ASN A 41 0.38 6.36 -4.29
N GLU A 42 1.25 6.35 -3.29
CA GLU A 42 2.71 6.37 -3.47
C GLU A 42 3.24 5.03 -4.02
N ALA A 43 2.73 3.91 -3.50
CA ALA A 43 3.05 2.56 -3.98
C ALA A 43 2.64 2.40 -5.44
N ASP A 44 1.46 2.89 -5.79
CA ASP A 44 0.86 2.78 -7.10
C ASP A 44 1.71 3.51 -8.17
N ARG A 45 2.18 4.73 -7.83
CA ARG A 45 3.17 5.47 -8.65
C ARG A 45 4.51 4.74 -8.74
N ALA A 46 5.00 4.16 -7.65
CA ALA A 46 6.26 3.42 -7.63
C ALA A 46 6.21 2.15 -8.48
N LEU A 47 5.06 1.44 -8.47
CA LEU A 47 4.79 0.29 -9.32
C LEU A 47 4.81 0.71 -10.80
N GLN A 48 4.05 1.73 -11.17
CA GLN A 48 3.99 2.20 -12.56
C GLN A 48 5.37 2.61 -13.09
N ALA A 49 6.16 3.32 -12.28
CA ALA A 49 7.53 3.68 -12.66
C ALA A 49 8.41 2.44 -12.83
N ALA A 50 8.35 1.48 -11.91
CA ALA A 50 9.13 0.25 -11.96
C ALA A 50 8.78 -0.62 -13.17
N ILE A 51 7.49 -0.77 -13.49
CA ILE A 51 7.03 -1.51 -14.66
C ILE A 51 7.50 -0.84 -15.96
N ARG A 52 7.42 0.50 -16.05
CA ARG A 52 7.92 1.23 -17.23
C ARG A 52 9.41 0.98 -17.45
N SER A 53 10.22 1.07 -16.40
CA SER A 53 11.67 0.77 -16.48
C SER A 53 11.94 -0.69 -16.85
N LEU A 54 11.22 -1.64 -16.24
CA LEU A 54 11.38 -3.07 -16.52
C LEU A 54 11.21 -3.39 -18.01
N PHE A 55 10.13 -2.91 -18.63
CA PHE A 55 9.86 -3.16 -20.05
C PHE A 55 10.77 -2.35 -20.99
N ALA A 56 11.28 -1.19 -20.55
CA ALA A 56 12.22 -0.41 -21.33
C ALA A 56 13.61 -1.07 -21.40
N GLU A 57 14.09 -1.59 -20.27
CA GLU A 57 15.49 -2.00 -20.09
C GLU A 57 15.71 -3.50 -20.29
N GLU A 58 14.83 -4.36 -19.78
CA GLU A 58 14.97 -5.81 -19.89
C GLU A 58 14.46 -6.32 -21.26
N LYS A 59 15.11 -7.34 -21.80
CA LYS A 59 14.77 -7.99 -23.08
C LYS A 59 14.45 -9.47 -22.92
N ASN A 60 14.91 -10.10 -21.85
CA ASN A 60 14.56 -11.47 -21.52
C ASN A 60 13.13 -11.53 -20.95
N ALA A 61 12.21 -12.09 -21.72
CA ALA A 61 10.81 -12.22 -21.33
C ALA A 61 10.61 -12.99 -20.01
N ILE A 62 11.46 -13.97 -19.70
CA ILE A 62 11.37 -14.73 -18.45
C ILE A 62 11.66 -13.82 -17.25
N GLU A 63 12.66 -12.94 -17.36
CA GLU A 63 13.01 -11.99 -16.29
C GLU A 63 11.94 -10.90 -16.15
N ILE A 64 11.36 -10.43 -17.26
CA ILE A 64 10.22 -9.51 -17.23
C ILE A 64 9.05 -10.10 -16.44
N ILE A 65 8.68 -11.36 -16.73
CA ILE A 65 7.56 -12.03 -16.05
C ILE A 65 7.84 -12.14 -14.54
N LYS A 66 9.02 -12.63 -14.15
CA LYS A 66 9.41 -12.77 -12.73
C LYS A 66 9.33 -11.44 -11.99
N TRP A 67 9.93 -10.39 -12.54
CA TRP A 67 9.97 -9.09 -11.87
C TRP A 67 8.61 -8.41 -11.85
N LYS A 68 7.80 -8.55 -12.91
CA LYS A 68 6.42 -8.07 -12.91
C LYS A 68 5.62 -8.74 -11.79
N GLU A 69 5.66 -10.06 -11.68
CA GLU A 69 4.93 -10.79 -10.64
C GLU A 69 5.35 -10.38 -9.23
N ILE A 70 6.66 -10.19 -8.99
CA ILE A 70 7.17 -9.71 -7.70
C ILE A 70 6.67 -8.28 -7.40
N LEU A 71 6.72 -7.38 -8.38
CA LEU A 71 6.27 -6.00 -8.19
C LEU A 71 4.76 -5.92 -7.93
N ASP A 72 3.96 -6.66 -8.70
CA ASP A 72 2.51 -6.76 -8.50
C ASP A 72 2.17 -7.38 -7.14
N PHE A 73 2.95 -8.36 -6.66
CA PHE A 73 2.74 -8.95 -5.34
C PHE A 73 3.05 -7.97 -4.20
N LEU A 74 4.05 -7.11 -4.38
CA LEU A 74 4.37 -6.07 -3.40
C LEU A 74 3.29 -4.98 -3.34
N GLU A 75 2.76 -4.54 -4.48
CA GLU A 75 1.66 -3.57 -4.51
C GLU A 75 0.36 -4.15 -3.94
N GLN A 76 0.04 -5.43 -4.18
CA GLN A 76 -1.09 -6.08 -3.51
C GLN A 76 -0.99 -6.01 -1.99
N ALA A 77 0.21 -6.00 -1.41
CA ALA A 77 0.36 -5.83 0.04
C ALA A 77 0.00 -4.41 0.52
N THR A 78 0.23 -3.37 -0.29
CA THR A 78 -0.22 -2.01 0.03
C THR A 78 -1.72 -1.85 -0.13
N ASP A 79 -2.33 -2.45 -1.17
CA ASP A 79 -3.79 -2.53 -1.37
C ASP A 79 -4.49 -3.18 -0.16
N ARG A 80 -3.90 -4.24 0.41
CA ARG A 80 -4.43 -4.84 1.67
C ARG A 80 -4.38 -3.92 2.87
N CYS A 81 -3.45 -2.97 2.92
CA CYS A 81 -3.44 -1.97 3.98
C CYS A 81 -4.57 -0.96 3.77
N GLU A 82 -4.83 -0.56 2.51
CA GLU A 82 -5.95 0.31 2.12
C GLU A 82 -7.31 -0.33 2.45
N ASP A 83 -7.50 -1.61 2.14
CA ASP A 83 -8.69 -2.40 2.50
C ASP A 83 -9.01 -2.25 4.00
N VAL A 84 -8.00 -2.32 4.86
CA VAL A 84 -8.16 -2.15 6.31
C VAL A 84 -8.59 -0.72 6.64
N ALA A 85 -7.97 0.29 6.03
CA ALA A 85 -8.36 1.69 6.22
C ALA A 85 -9.83 1.93 5.85
N ASN A 86 -10.27 1.40 4.70
CA ASN A 86 -11.64 1.49 4.22
C ASN A 86 -12.65 0.86 5.20
N VAL A 87 -12.32 -0.30 5.78
CA VAL A 87 -13.14 -0.93 6.83
C VAL A 87 -13.20 -0.08 8.09
N LEU A 88 -12.06 0.46 8.54
CA LEU A 88 -11.97 1.28 9.75
C LEU A 88 -12.78 2.58 9.62
N GLU A 89 -12.70 3.26 8.48
CA GLU A 89 -13.54 4.43 8.19
C GLU A 89 -15.03 4.07 8.26
N GLY A 90 -15.43 2.94 7.66
CA GLY A 90 -16.80 2.45 7.71
C GLY A 90 -17.30 2.18 9.14
N VAL A 91 -16.43 1.68 10.03
CA VAL A 91 -16.75 1.48 11.45
C VAL A 91 -16.94 2.83 12.17
N VAL A 92 -16.05 3.78 11.95
CA VAL A 92 -16.14 5.12 12.58
C VAL A 92 -17.41 5.84 12.16
N VAL A 93 -17.75 5.83 10.86
CA VAL A 93 -18.96 6.49 10.34
C VAL A 93 -20.24 5.86 10.90
N LYS A 94 -20.29 4.53 11.05
CA LYS A 94 -21.48 3.82 11.60
C LYS A 94 -21.69 4.03 13.10
N HIS A 95 -20.66 4.45 13.82
CA HIS A 95 -20.68 4.63 15.28
C HIS A 95 -20.42 6.08 15.72
N ALA A 96 -20.56 7.03 14.78
CA ALA A 96 -20.54 8.47 15.01
C ALA A 96 -21.90 9.01 15.51
#